data_AF-A0A0E0G696-F1
#
_entry.id   AF-A0A0E0G696-F1
#
_cell.length_a   1.000
_cell.length_b   1.000
_cell.length_c   1.000
_cell.angle_alpha   90.00
_cell.angle_beta   90.00
_cell.angle_gamma   90.00
#
_symmetry.space_group_name_H-M   'P 1'
#
loop_
_entity.id
_entity.type
_entity.pdbx_description
1 polymer ?
#
loop_
_entity_poly.entity_id
_entity_poly.type
_entity_poly.pdbx_seq_one_letter_code
_entity_poly.pdbx_strand_id
1 'polypeptide(L)'
;MSGFLNWKLKRWIRALITRSFAIVPTIAVAVWFNTSDSSLDVLNEWLNVLQSIQIPFALMPLITLVSKEEVMGVFKIGPRTQIATWIIASVPIIANGYLLMDFFSSEMRGVLSGSVICVAVLVYASFLFYLIIRGMKLPNSSI
;
A
#
# COMPACT_ATOMS: atom_id res chain seq x y z
N MET A 1 14.20 7.07 0.25
CA MET A 1 15.27 6.04 0.38
C MET A 1 16.48 6.51 1.17
N SER A 2 17.00 7.73 0.96
CA SER A 2 18.20 8.22 1.67
C SER A 2 18.07 8.43 3.19
N GLY A 3 16.84 8.52 3.72
CA GLY A 3 16.58 8.65 5.16
C GLY A 3 16.30 7.33 5.89
N PHE A 4 16.14 6.21 5.17
CA PHE A 4 15.83 4.89 5.76
C PHE A 4 17.01 3.91 5.64
N LEU A 5 17.74 3.98 4.53
CA LEU A 5 19.11 3.48 4.42
C LEU A 5 19.97 4.71 4.17
N ASN A 6 20.98 4.96 5.00
CA ASN A 6 21.97 6.03 4.84
C ASN A 6 22.87 5.78 3.60
N TRP A 7 22.26 5.49 2.45
CA TRP A 7 22.93 5.08 1.22
C TRP A 7 23.04 6.28 0.29
N LYS A 8 24.26 6.79 0.11
CA LYS A 8 24.59 7.84 -0.87
C LYS A 8 24.62 7.25 -2.28
N LEU A 9 23.48 6.80 -2.80
CA LEU A 9 23.36 6.31 -4.17
C LEU A 9 23.17 7.49 -5.14
N LYS A 10 23.98 7.55 -6.20
CA LYS A 10 23.83 8.57 -7.26
C LYS A 10 22.45 8.43 -7.93
N ARG A 11 21.82 9.56 -8.28
CA ARG A 11 20.44 9.61 -8.85
C ARG A 11 20.26 8.69 -10.06
N TRP A 12 21.30 8.55 -10.90
CA TRP A 12 21.32 7.67 -12.07
C TRP A 12 21.27 6.17 -11.74
N ILE A 13 22.03 5.73 -10.72
CA ILE A 13 22.06 4.32 -10.31
C ILE A 13 20.71 3.91 -9.75
N ARG A 14 20.09 4.79 -8.95
CA ARG A 14 18.74 4.55 -8.42
C ARG A 14 17.72 4.40 -9.55
N ALA A 15 17.78 5.26 -10.57
CA ALA A 15 16.87 5.20 -11.71
C ALA A 15 17.06 3.94 -12.56
N LEU A 16 18.31 3.51 -12.77
CA LEU A 16 18.63 2.25 -13.47
C LEU A 16 18.07 1.05 -12.72
N ILE A 17 18.31 0.95 -11.41
CA ILE A 17 17.81 -0.18 -10.60
C ILE A 17 16.28 -0.26 -10.67
N THR A 18 15.57 0.84 -10.40
CA THR A 18 14.10 0.83 -10.42
C THR A 18 13.52 0.53 -11.80
N ARG A 19 14.18 0.99 -12.88
CA ARG A 19 13.75 0.69 -14.25
C ARG A 19 14.05 -0.75 -14.64
N SER A 20 15.21 -1.30 -14.28
CA SER A 20 15.53 -2.70 -14.52
C SER A 20 14.55 -3.63 -13.80
N PHE A 21 14.23 -3.36 -12.52
CA PHE A 21 13.26 -4.17 -11.79
C PHE A 21 11.83 -4.10 -12.36
N ALA A 22 11.46 -3.00 -13.01
CA ALA A 22 10.16 -2.91 -13.69
C ALA A 22 10.20 -3.59 -15.07
N ILE A 23 11.23 -3.32 -15.87
CA ILE A 23 11.31 -3.75 -17.28
C ILE A 23 11.61 -5.24 -17.40
N VAL A 24 12.49 -5.80 -16.56
CA VAL A 24 12.88 -7.21 -16.62
C VAL A 24 11.69 -8.17 -16.50
N PRO A 25 10.81 -8.07 -15.48
CA PRO A 25 9.64 -8.95 -15.40
C PRO A 25 8.65 -8.72 -16.54
N THR A 26 8.44 -7.47 -16.98
CA THR A 26 7.54 -7.18 -18.12
C THR A 26 8.04 -7.82 -19.41
N ILE A 27 9.34 -7.69 -19.73
CA ILE A 27 9.94 -8.31 -20.92
C ILE A 27 9.95 -9.83 -20.79
N ALA A 28 10.25 -10.37 -19.60
CA ALA A 28 10.25 -11.81 -19.37
C ALA A 28 8.85 -12.41 -19.61
N VAL A 29 7.79 -11.80 -19.07
CA VAL A 29 6.41 -12.23 -19.33
C VAL A 29 6.05 -12.09 -20.80
N ALA A 30 6.40 -10.97 -21.44
CA ALA A 30 6.10 -10.73 -22.85
C ALA A 30 6.76 -11.74 -23.81
N VAL A 31 8.02 -12.12 -23.54
CA VAL A 31 8.77 -13.09 -24.37
C VAL A 31 8.30 -14.51 -24.11
N TRP A 32 7.98 -14.87 -22.86
CA TRP A 32 7.59 -16.24 -22.52
C TRP A 32 6.17 -16.59 -22.95
N PHE A 33 5.26 -15.61 -22.98
CA PHE A 33 3.83 -15.80 -23.25
C PHE A 33 3.36 -15.28 -24.63
N ASN A 34 4.31 -15.00 -25.54
CA ASN A 34 4.13 -14.66 -26.96
C ASN A 34 2.71 -14.19 -27.34
N THR A 35 2.42 -12.90 -27.14
CA THR A 35 1.17 -12.23 -27.56
C THR A 35 -0.12 -12.77 -26.92
N SER A 36 -0.14 -12.96 -25.61
CA SER A 36 -1.39 -13.17 -24.87
C SER A 36 -1.65 -12.00 -23.93
N ASP A 37 -2.66 -11.18 -24.24
CA ASP A 37 -3.13 -10.04 -23.43
C ASP A 37 -3.41 -10.47 -21.98
N SER A 38 -3.87 -11.71 -21.80
CA SER A 38 -4.15 -12.32 -20.49
C SER A 38 -2.98 -12.29 -19.51
N SER A 39 -1.74 -12.38 -19.99
CA SER A 39 -0.56 -12.45 -19.12
C SER A 39 -0.14 -11.07 -18.60
N LEU A 40 -0.37 -10.02 -19.41
CA LEU A 40 -0.17 -8.63 -19.01
C LEU A 40 -1.28 -8.17 -18.05
N ASP A 41 -2.51 -8.61 -18.29
CA ASP A 41 -3.63 -8.36 -17.39
C ASP A 41 -3.39 -8.97 -16.01
N VAL A 42 -2.94 -10.22 -15.95
CA VAL A 42 -2.56 -10.88 -14.69
C VAL A 42 -1.45 -10.11 -13.98
N LEU A 43 -0.38 -9.72 -14.69
CA LEU A 43 0.71 -8.93 -14.10
C LEU A 43 0.19 -7.60 -13.53
N ASN A 44 -0.70 -6.92 -14.24
CA ASN A 44 -1.31 -5.67 -13.79
C ASN A 44 -2.18 -5.88 -12.54
N GLU A 45 -2.95 -6.97 -12.48
CA GLU A 45 -3.72 -7.38 -11.31
C GLU A 45 -2.81 -7.58 -10.09
N TRP A 46 -1.72 -8.33 -10.24
CA TRP A 46 -0.71 -8.52 -9.19
C TRP A 46 -0.08 -7.20 -8.71
N LEU A 47 0.22 -6.28 -9.63
CA LEU A 47 0.75 -4.96 -9.29
C LEU A 47 -0.28 -4.13 -8.51
N ASN A 48 -1.55 -4.16 -8.90
CA ASN A 48 -2.63 -3.48 -8.18
C ASN A 48 -2.83 -4.05 -6.77
N VAL A 49 -2.69 -5.36 -6.60
CA VAL A 49 -2.74 -6.02 -5.27
C VAL A 49 -1.55 -5.59 -4.40
N LEU A 50 -0.35 -5.54 -4.97
CA LEU A 50 0.81 -5.05 -4.23
C LEU A 50 0.64 -3.57 -3.83
N GLN A 51 0.08 -2.75 -4.72
CA GLN A 51 -0.18 -1.34 -4.46
C GLN A 51 -1.26 -1.15 -3.38
N SER A 52 -2.34 -1.94 -3.41
CA SER A 52 -3.42 -1.87 -2.43
C SER A 52 -2.96 -2.21 -1.02
N ILE A 53 -1.96 -3.09 -0.89
CA ILE A 53 -1.30 -3.39 0.38
C ILE A 53 -0.43 -2.23 0.88
N GLN A 54 0.23 -1.52 -0.03
CA GLN A 54 1.18 -0.45 0.30
C GLN A 54 0.50 0.88 0.68
N ILE A 55 -0.62 1.23 0.05
CA ILE A 55 -1.31 2.52 0.27
C ILE A 55 -1.61 2.77 1.76
N PRO A 56 -2.35 1.90 2.49
CA PRO A 56 -2.66 2.15 3.90
C PRO A 56 -1.40 2.24 4.76
N PHE A 57 -0.38 1.44 4.47
CA PHE A 57 0.90 1.45 5.18
C PHE A 57 1.65 2.78 5.01
N ALA A 58 1.54 3.44 3.86
CA ALA A 58 2.13 4.77 3.65
C ALA A 58 1.27 5.88 4.26
N LEU A 59 -0.06 5.76 4.17
CA LEU A 59 -0.99 6.83 4.47
C LEU A 59 -1.19 7.05 5.97
N MET A 60 -1.28 5.97 6.75
CA MET A 60 -1.43 6.04 8.21
C MET A 60 -0.25 6.74 8.94
N PRO A 61 1.02 6.39 8.68
CA PRO A 61 2.14 7.10 9.28
C PRO A 61 2.25 8.53 8.75
N LEU A 62 1.89 8.81 7.48
CA LEU A 62 1.87 10.17 6.96
C LEU A 62 0.92 11.07 7.75
N ILE A 63 -0.32 10.62 7.96
CA ILE A 63 -1.31 11.39 8.76
C ILE A 63 -0.83 11.56 10.20
N THR A 64 -0.21 10.53 10.77
CA THR A 64 0.36 10.57 12.12
C THR A 64 1.52 11.56 12.23
N LEU A 65 2.43 11.58 11.26
CA LEU A 65 3.59 12.48 11.25
C LEU A 65 3.19 13.93 11.05
N VAL A 66 2.19 14.17 10.20
CA VAL A 66 1.67 15.50 9.91
C VAL A 66 0.83 16.08 11.07
N SER A 67 0.27 15.22 11.94
CA SER A 67 -0.41 15.60 13.18
C SER A 67 0.57 15.82 14.36
N LYS A 68 1.81 15.33 14.27
CA LYS A 68 2.82 15.47 15.34
C LYS A 68 3.50 16.84 15.34
N GLU A 69 3.39 17.53 16.46
CA GLU A 69 4.04 18.82 16.72
C GLU A 69 5.57 18.73 16.66
N GLU A 70 6.12 17.61 17.12
CA GLU A 70 7.56 17.32 17.12
C GLU A 70 8.18 17.28 15.70
N VAL A 71 7.37 16.99 14.67
CA VAL A 71 7.82 16.85 13.27
C VAL A 71 7.42 18.07 12.43
N MET A 72 6.23 18.64 12.67
CA MET A 72 5.68 19.77 11.89
C MET A 72 5.88 21.16 12.53
N GLY A 73 6.20 21.22 13.83
CA GLY A 73 6.34 22.47 14.57
C GLY A 73 5.09 23.36 14.44
N VAL A 74 5.28 24.58 13.95
CA VAL A 74 4.22 25.61 13.80
C VAL A 74 3.16 25.23 12.74
N PHE A 75 3.45 24.29 11.84
CA PHE A 75 2.52 23.85 10.79
C PHE A 75 1.68 22.62 11.15
N LYS A 76 1.58 22.29 12.45
CA LYS A 76 0.75 21.17 12.94
C LYS A 76 -0.69 21.29 12.46
N ILE A 77 -1.21 20.19 11.94
CA ILE A 77 -2.61 20.07 11.55
C ILE A 77 -3.48 19.97 12.80
N GLY A 78 -4.47 20.86 12.93
CA GLY A 78 -5.45 20.82 14.02
C GLY A 78 -6.39 19.61 13.95
N PRO A 79 -7.13 19.30 15.03
CA PRO A 79 -7.98 18.12 15.10
C PRO A 79 -9.08 18.09 14.03
N ARG A 80 -9.59 19.26 13.60
CA ARG A 80 -10.61 19.37 12.53
C ARG A 80 -10.06 18.97 11.17
N THR A 81 -8.88 19.49 10.81
CA THR A 81 -8.23 19.19 9.53
C THR A 81 -7.69 17.76 9.52
N GLN A 82 -7.28 17.21 10.67
CA GLN A 82 -6.91 15.81 10.82
C GLN A 82 -8.10 14.87 10.55
N ILE A 83 -9.30 15.18 11.06
CA ILE A 83 -10.52 14.42 10.73
C ILE A 83 -10.80 14.49 9.23
N ALA A 84 -10.70 15.68 8.61
CA ALA A 84 -10.87 15.83 7.17
C ALA A 84 -9.85 14.98 6.38
N THR A 85 -8.58 14.95 6.78
CA THR A 85 -7.56 14.11 6.17
C THR A 85 -7.87 12.62 6.34
N TRP A 86 -8.36 12.19 7.50
CA TRP A 86 -8.80 10.80 7.74
C TRP A 86 -10.02 10.41 6.89
N ILE A 87 -10.94 11.33 6.63
CA ILE A 87 -12.06 11.09 5.71
C ILE A 87 -11.55 10.92 4.28
N ILE A 88 -10.65 11.78 3.82
CA ILE A 88 -10.07 11.67 2.48
C ILE A 88 -9.25 10.38 2.35
N ALA A 89 -8.54 10.00 3.41
CA ALA A 89 -7.74 8.79 3.53
C ALA A 89 -8.56 7.50 3.46
N SER A 90 -9.80 7.51 3.97
CA SER A 90 -10.64 6.32 3.97
C SER A 90 -11.06 5.92 2.56
N VAL A 91 -11.22 6.88 1.65
CA VAL A 91 -11.61 6.64 0.25
C VAL A 91 -10.64 5.68 -0.48
N PRO A 92 -9.32 5.97 -0.58
CA PRO A 92 -8.40 5.05 -1.20
C PRO A 92 -8.27 3.75 -0.39
N ILE A 93 -8.40 3.76 0.94
CA ILE A 93 -8.34 2.51 1.73
C ILE A 93 -9.50 1.58 1.37
N ILE A 94 -10.72 2.11 1.24
CA ILE A 94 -11.91 1.34 0.85
C ILE A 94 -11.80 0.86 -0.60
N ALA A 95 -11.40 1.74 -1.53
CA ALA A 95 -11.24 1.37 -2.94
C ALA A 95 -10.18 0.28 -3.15
N ASN A 96 -9.05 0.37 -2.45
CA ASN A 96 -8.00 -0.65 -2.48
C ASN A 96 -8.44 -1.95 -1.81
N GLY A 97 -9.24 -1.88 -0.74
CA GLY A 97 -9.88 -3.04 -0.13
C GLY A 97 -10.81 -3.78 -1.08
N TYR A 98 -11.58 -3.05 -1.90
CA TYR A 98 -12.44 -3.65 -2.93
C TYR A 98 -11.65 -4.37 -4.01
N LEU A 99 -10.59 -3.74 -4.57
CA LEU A 99 -9.71 -4.38 -5.57
C LEU A 99 -9.07 -5.66 -5.04
N LEU A 100 -8.67 -5.65 -3.78
CA LEU A 100 -8.05 -6.79 -3.11
C LEU A 100 -9.07 -7.93 -2.94
N MET A 101 -10.33 -7.62 -2.59
CA MET A 101 -11.41 -8.60 -2.52
C MET A 101 -11.76 -9.20 -3.89
N ASP A 102 -11.78 -8.38 -4.94
CA ASP A 102 -12.06 -8.80 -6.32
C ASP A 102 -11.00 -9.78 -6.83
N PHE A 103 -9.71 -9.45 -6.65
CA PHE A 103 -8.58 -10.32 -6.98
C PHE A 103 -8.62 -11.66 -6.24
N PHE A 104 -8.96 -11.65 -4.95
CA PHE A 104 -9.04 -12.91 -4.21
C PHE A 104 -10.24 -13.76 -4.62
N SER A 105 -11.32 -13.16 -5.11
CA SER A 105 -12.46 -13.87 -5.67
C SER A 105 -12.10 -14.56 -6.99
N SER A 106 -11.25 -13.95 -7.83
CA SER A 106 -10.81 -14.52 -9.10
C SER A 106 -9.81 -15.68 -8.94
N GLU A 107 -8.96 -15.65 -7.90
CA GLU A 107 -7.92 -16.66 -7.64
C GLU A 107 -8.42 -17.91 -6.86
N MET A 108 -9.68 -17.95 -6.43
CA MET A 108 -10.30 -19.06 -5.69
C MET A 108 -10.57 -20.31 -6.57
N ARG A 109 -9.52 -20.90 -7.15
CA ARG A 109 -9.60 -22.14 -7.95
C ARG A 109 -9.53 -23.43 -7.12
N GLY A 110 -9.33 -23.38 -5.80
CA GLY A 110 -9.24 -24.56 -4.93
C GLY A 110 -9.62 -24.32 -3.47
N VAL A 111 -10.16 -25.34 -2.80
CA VAL A 111 -10.65 -25.26 -1.39
C VAL A 111 -9.51 -24.96 -0.40
N LEU A 112 -8.32 -25.50 -0.66
CA LEU A 112 -7.15 -25.37 0.21
C LEU A 112 -6.47 -23.99 0.06
N SER A 113 -6.29 -23.53 -1.19
CA SER A 113 -5.81 -22.16 -1.46
C SER A 113 -6.82 -21.12 -0.97
N GLY A 114 -8.12 -21.39 -1.11
CA GLY A 114 -9.15 -20.49 -0.62
C GLY A 114 -9.16 -20.32 0.89
N SER A 115 -8.94 -21.38 1.66
CA SER A 115 -8.81 -21.28 3.11
C SER A 115 -7.59 -20.46 3.54
N VAL A 116 -6.42 -20.68 2.91
CA VAL A 116 -5.20 -19.93 3.18
C VAL A 116 -5.37 -18.44 2.85
N ILE A 117 -5.96 -18.14 1.70
CA ILE A 117 -6.24 -16.77 1.26
C ILE A 117 -7.20 -16.08 2.21
N CYS A 118 -8.29 -16.74 2.61
CA CYS A 118 -9.28 -16.17 3.52
C CYS A 118 -8.67 -15.81 4.87
N VAL A 119 -7.81 -16.68 5.42
CA VAL A 119 -7.05 -16.39 6.65
C VAL A 119 -6.11 -15.20 6.44
N ALA A 120 -5.38 -15.15 5.32
CA ALA A 120 -4.47 -14.03 5.03
C ALA A 120 -5.20 -12.69 4.91
N VAL A 121 -6.37 -12.67 4.24
CA VAL A 121 -7.23 -11.49 4.12
C VAL A 121 -7.76 -11.05 5.49
N LEU A 122 -8.22 -11.99 6.32
CA LEU A 122 -8.70 -11.68 7.68
C LEU A 122 -7.59 -11.10 8.57
N VAL A 123 -6.39 -11.67 8.50
CA VAL A 123 -5.21 -11.15 9.22
C VAL A 123 -4.88 -9.74 8.74
N TYR A 124 -4.86 -9.51 7.42
CA TYR A 124 -4.57 -8.21 6.83
C TYR A 124 -5.64 -7.16 7.18
N ALA A 125 -6.92 -7.52 7.07
CA ALA A 125 -8.04 -6.66 7.46
C ALA A 125 -8.01 -6.32 8.95
N SER A 126 -7.69 -7.29 9.81
CA SER A 126 -7.51 -7.06 11.26
C SER A 126 -6.33 -6.14 11.55
N PHE A 127 -5.23 -6.29 10.82
CA PHE A 127 -4.06 -5.42 10.92
C PHE A 127 -4.38 -3.99 10.47
N LEU A 128 -5.10 -3.81 9.35
CA LEU A 128 -5.57 -2.51 8.91
C LEU A 128 -6.52 -1.87 9.92
N PHE A 129 -7.47 -2.62 10.45
CA PHE A 129 -8.40 -2.15 11.47
C PHE A 129 -7.65 -1.74 12.75
N TYR A 130 -6.67 -2.54 13.18
CA TYR A 130 -5.79 -2.22 14.29
C TYR A 130 -5.01 -0.91 14.04
N LEU A 131 -4.45 -0.72 12.85
CA LEU A 131 -3.73 0.49 12.51
C LEU A 131 -4.64 1.72 12.39
N ILE A 132 -5.87 1.57 11.87
CA ILE A 132 -6.88 2.63 11.84
C ILE A 132 -7.23 3.05 13.27
N ILE A 133 -7.54 2.09 14.15
CA ILE A 133 -7.84 2.39 15.56
C ILE A 133 -6.66 3.07 16.23
N ARG A 134 -5.43 2.60 16.00
CA ARG A 134 -4.24 3.19 16.61
C ARG A 134 -3.95 4.60 16.07
N GLY A 135 -4.13 4.82 14.77
CA GLY A 135 -4.01 6.13 14.13
C GLY A 135 -5.11 7.11 14.55
N MET A 136 -6.31 6.60 14.83
CA MET A 136 -7.44 7.34 15.40
C MET A 136 -7.40 7.47 16.92
N LYS A 137 -6.55 6.73 17.64
CA LYS A 137 -6.32 6.83 19.10
C LYS A 137 -5.21 7.82 19.48
N LEU A 138 -4.54 8.41 18.50
CA LEU A 138 -3.62 9.53 18.71
C LEU A 138 -4.26 10.94 18.92
N PRO A 139 -5.59 11.17 19.02
CA PRO A 139 -6.10 12.52 19.19
C PRO A 139 -6.14 13.00 20.65
N ASN A 140 -5.75 12.19 21.65
CA ASN A 140 -6.06 12.52 23.06
C ASN A 140 -4.97 12.29 24.13
N SER A 141 -3.68 12.30 23.78
CA SER A 141 -2.61 12.48 24.79
C SER A 141 -1.56 13.41 24.21
N SER A 142 -1.30 14.61 24.70
CA SER A 142 -1.51 15.31 25.98
C SER A 142 -1.59 16.82 25.67
N ILE A 143 -2.33 17.63 26.43
CA ILE A 143 -1.78 18.59 27.43
C ILE A 143 -0.55 19.33 26.91
#